data_AF-A0A484MA59-F1
#
_entry.id   AF-A0A484MA59-F1
#
_cell.length_a   1.000
_cell.length_b   1.000
_cell.length_c   1.000
_cell.angle_alpha   90.00
_cell.angle_beta   90.00
_cell.angle_gamma   90.00
#
_symmetry.space_group_name_H-M   'P 1'
#
loop_
_entity.id
_entity.type
_entity.pdbx_description
1 polymer ?
#
loop_
_entity_poly.entity_id
_entity_poly.type
_entity_poly.pdbx_seq_one_letter_code
_entity_poly.pdbx_strand_id
1 'polypeptide(L)'
;MISNKESARRSRMKKQKLILELTEEVRRLQHARSGINGRIDETREKLASLDSENDVLKARTLELNERFESLNDMIKNFGIHHQKKRVYLLFAIVAFIGLSNAAERCRKLAGKETSSKTGHFNIMYCLDGGSGSVVCAVKEAVKLYVYSIRTSHVERAKSVAMEGAMTDALSQGHCVNMVCQNSQVVLKILQLYHQISKLDSLKPSKDVDTLFTQLVHTCIPPSPVDVSVLCSGVQEKRSHLIRLCAEAEGLLESHYSRLLASLPNPLRNLALFPYYGNYLRLTELEFDILAGHCGTGPGRVAFVGSGPLPLTSIVLATRHLPATEVHNYDVDPDANSLASRLVGSDPELSRRMAFHTVDIMDVTSELGGYDVVFLAALVGMDKEEKGRVVDHLAKHMALGALLMVRSAHGARAFLYPVVDPRDLRGFEVLRVHHPTDEVINSVIIARKMHPSPVVHRSYDQSVGSGSAILPIKCSCVEIHTLNNPFNKVSVVVEELAIDHE
;
A
#
# COMPACT_ATOMS: atom_id res chain seq x y z
N MET A 1 -75.95 2.01 -36.30
CA MET A 1 -75.07 0.83 -36.49
C MET A 1 -73.75 1.11 -37.24
N ILE A 2 -73.67 2.11 -38.12
CA ILE A 2 -72.46 2.39 -38.94
C ILE A 2 -71.28 2.93 -38.10
N SER A 3 -71.54 3.81 -37.12
CA SER A 3 -70.52 4.42 -36.24
C SER A 3 -69.73 3.40 -35.39
N ASN A 4 -70.39 2.38 -34.84
CA ASN A 4 -69.70 1.34 -34.05
C ASN A 4 -68.79 0.45 -34.90
N LYS A 5 -69.14 0.20 -36.17
CA LYS A 5 -68.30 -0.58 -37.08
C LYS A 5 -67.02 0.17 -37.45
N GLU A 6 -67.11 1.49 -37.67
CA GLU A 6 -65.93 2.32 -37.95
C GLU A 6 -65.02 2.49 -36.74
N SER A 7 -65.58 2.66 -35.54
CA SER A 7 -64.81 2.71 -34.30
C SER A 7 -64.05 1.40 -34.04
N ALA A 8 -64.71 0.25 -34.21
CA ALA A 8 -64.08 -1.05 -34.12
C ALA A 8 -62.97 -1.25 -35.17
N ARG A 9 -63.16 -0.75 -36.40
CA ARG A 9 -62.15 -0.79 -37.47
C ARG A 9 -60.93 0.07 -37.14
N ARG A 10 -61.11 1.30 -36.63
CA ARG A 10 -60.03 2.19 -36.19
C ARG A 10 -59.25 1.61 -35.01
N SER A 11 -59.95 0.98 -34.06
CA SER A 11 -59.32 0.30 -32.92
C SER A 11 -58.45 -0.88 -33.37
N ARG A 12 -58.95 -1.71 -34.29
CA ARG A 12 -58.19 -2.82 -34.89
C ARG A 12 -56.95 -2.33 -35.64
N MET A 13 -57.07 -1.27 -36.45
CA MET A 13 -55.91 -0.70 -37.14
C MET A 13 -54.87 -0.14 -36.17
N LYS A 14 -55.28 0.53 -35.08
CA LYS A 14 -54.35 0.99 -34.04
C LYS A 14 -53.61 -0.16 -33.36
N LYS A 15 -54.33 -1.23 -32.99
CA LYS A 15 -53.73 -2.44 -32.41
C LYS A 15 -52.76 -3.11 -33.38
N GLN A 16 -53.12 -3.20 -34.66
CA GLN A 16 -52.28 -3.81 -35.68
C GLN A 16 -51.01 -2.99 -35.95
N LYS A 17 -51.10 -1.66 -35.94
CA LYS A 17 -49.94 -0.77 -36.02
C LYS A 17 -49.01 -0.94 -34.82
N LEU A 18 -49.57 -0.98 -33.61
CA LEU A 18 -48.79 -1.18 -32.38
C LEU A 18 -48.07 -2.54 -32.37
N ILE A 19 -48.72 -3.61 -32.85
CA ILE A 19 -48.11 -4.94 -32.97
C ILE A 19 -46.94 -4.92 -33.95
N LEU A 20 -47.05 -4.21 -35.07
CA LEU A 20 -45.95 -4.07 -36.03
C LEU A 20 -44.76 -3.31 -35.42
N GLU A 21 -45.02 -2.21 -34.71
CA GLU A 21 -43.97 -1.43 -34.02
C GLU A 21 -43.27 -2.27 -32.94
N LEU A 22 -44.02 -3.02 -32.12
CA LEU A 22 -43.47 -3.92 -31.11
C LEU A 22 -42.64 -5.06 -31.73
N THR A 23 -43.08 -5.61 -32.86
CA THR A 23 -42.37 -6.70 -33.55
C THR A 23 -41.01 -6.21 -34.07
N GLU A 24 -40.97 -4.99 -34.62
CA GLU A 24 -39.71 -4.40 -35.10
C GLU A 24 -38.75 -4.08 -33.94
N GLU A 25 -39.28 -3.62 -32.80
CA GLU A 25 -38.46 -3.36 -31.61
C GLU A 25 -37.89 -4.66 -31.00
N VAL A 26 -38.68 -5.73 -30.94
CA VAL A 26 -38.18 -7.06 -30.53
C VAL A 26 -37.06 -7.53 -31.45
N ARG A 27 -37.21 -7.33 -32.77
CA ARG A 27 -36.17 -7.69 -33.75
C ARG A 27 -34.88 -6.90 -33.52
N ARG A 28 -34.98 -5.60 -33.23
CA ARG A 28 -33.83 -4.75 -32.89
C ARG A 28 -33.13 -5.21 -31.62
N LEU A 29 -33.89 -5.50 -30.56
CA LEU A 29 -33.34 -5.98 -29.29
C LEU A 29 -32.70 -7.36 -29.43
N GLN A 30 -33.28 -8.26 -30.23
CA GLN A 30 -32.68 -9.56 -30.54
C GLN A 30 -31.33 -9.41 -31.26
N HIS A 31 -31.24 -8.49 -32.22
CA HIS A 31 -29.99 -8.20 -32.93
C HIS A 31 -28.94 -7.54 -32.02
N ALA A 32 -29.35 -6.63 -31.14
CA ALA A 32 -28.45 -6.03 -30.15
C ALA A 32 -27.91 -7.09 -29.17
N ARG A 33 -28.79 -8.00 -28.70
CA ARG A 33 -28.42 -9.11 -27.82
C ARG A 33 -27.45 -10.08 -28.47
N SER A 34 -27.63 -10.43 -29.75
CA SER A 34 -26.68 -11.31 -30.46
C SER A 34 -25.31 -10.65 -30.61
N GLY A 35 -25.27 -9.34 -30.90
CA GLY A 35 -24.02 -8.57 -30.96
C GLY A 35 -23.30 -8.49 -29.61
N ILE A 36 -24.03 -8.32 -28.51
CA ILE A 36 -23.46 -8.32 -27.15
C ILE A 36 -22.88 -9.70 -26.81
N ASN A 37 -23.61 -10.77 -27.10
CA ASN A 37 -23.12 -12.14 -26.86
C ASN A 37 -21.83 -12.42 -27.64
N GLY A 38 -21.75 -12.04 -28.92
CA GLY A 38 -20.52 -12.20 -29.71
C GLY A 38 -19.32 -11.47 -29.10
N ARG A 39 -19.53 -10.25 -28.58
CA ARG A 39 -18.46 -9.50 -27.88
C ARG A 39 -18.04 -10.14 -26.55
N ILE A 40 -18.99 -10.76 -25.84
CA ILE A 40 -18.70 -11.52 -24.60
C ILE A 40 -17.85 -12.74 -24.94
N ASP A 41 -18.20 -13.49 -25.98
CA ASP A 41 -17.47 -14.69 -26.40
C ASP A 41 -16.04 -14.33 -26.86
N GLU A 42 -15.89 -13.28 -27.67
CA GLU A 42 -14.57 -12.79 -28.10
C GLU A 42 -13.72 -12.32 -26.92
N THR A 43 -14.32 -11.66 -25.93
CA THR A 43 -13.63 -11.23 -24.70
C THR A 43 -13.22 -12.44 -23.86
N ARG A 44 -14.06 -13.47 -23.78
CA ARG A 44 -13.79 -14.70 -23.06
C ARG A 44 -12.62 -15.48 -23.67
N GLU A 45 -12.54 -15.55 -25.00
CA GLU A 45 -11.41 -16.15 -25.70
C GLU A 45 -10.10 -15.39 -25.45
N LYS A 46 -10.13 -14.05 -25.50
CA LYS A 46 -8.96 -13.23 -25.17
C LYS A 46 -8.50 -13.42 -23.72
N LEU A 47 -9.44 -13.56 -22.79
CA LEU A 47 -9.13 -13.76 -21.37
C LEU A 47 -8.51 -15.14 -21.12
N ALA A 48 -9.02 -16.19 -21.79
CA ALA A 48 -8.41 -17.52 -21.76
C ALA A 48 -6.98 -17.54 -22.35
N SER A 49 -6.75 -16.81 -23.44
CA SER A 49 -5.40 -16.64 -24.01
C SER A 49 -4.46 -15.97 -23.01
N LEU A 50 -4.89 -14.87 -22.38
CA LEU A 50 -4.09 -14.15 -21.39
C LEU A 50 -3.79 -14.98 -20.14
N ASP A 51 -4.74 -15.79 -19.68
CA ASP A 51 -4.51 -16.71 -18.55
C ASP A 51 -3.44 -17.75 -18.90
N SER A 52 -3.48 -18.31 -20.11
CA SER A 52 -2.44 -19.25 -20.56
C SER A 52 -1.06 -18.59 -20.66
N GLU A 53 -0.98 -17.34 -21.11
CA GLU A 53 0.27 -16.57 -21.15
C GLU A 53 0.79 -16.27 -19.74
N ASN A 54 -0.10 -15.92 -18.81
CA ASN A 54 0.25 -15.68 -17.41
C ASN A 54 0.79 -16.93 -16.72
N ASP A 55 0.24 -18.11 -16.99
CA ASP A 55 0.73 -19.35 -16.41
C ASP A 55 2.12 -19.72 -16.95
N VAL A 56 2.40 -19.45 -18.24
CA VAL A 56 3.76 -19.56 -18.80
C VAL A 56 4.73 -18.57 -18.13
N LEU A 57 4.31 -17.33 -17.87
CA LEU A 57 5.14 -16.33 -17.18
C LEU A 57 5.43 -16.73 -15.73
N LYS A 58 4.45 -17.27 -14.99
CA LYS A 58 4.66 -17.79 -13.64
C LYS A 58 5.66 -18.95 -13.64
N ALA A 59 5.53 -19.89 -14.57
CA ALA A 59 6.47 -21.01 -14.69
C ALA A 59 7.90 -20.51 -14.98
N ARG A 60 8.07 -19.53 -15.87
CA ARG A 60 9.38 -18.91 -16.15
C ARG A 60 9.95 -18.17 -14.95
N THR A 61 9.10 -17.52 -14.16
CA THR A 61 9.52 -16.81 -12.94
C THR A 61 10.01 -17.78 -11.88
N LEU A 62 9.33 -18.93 -11.73
CA LEU A 62 9.76 -20.00 -10.84
C LEU A 62 11.12 -20.58 -11.26
N GLU A 63 11.29 -20.89 -12.55
CA GLU A 63 12.56 -21.40 -13.09
C GLU A 63 13.70 -20.39 -12.90
N LEU A 64 13.44 -19.09 -13.11
CA LEU A 64 14.43 -18.05 -12.91
C LEU A 64 14.82 -17.91 -11.43
N ASN A 65 13.86 -18.07 -10.52
CA ASN A 65 14.09 -18.00 -9.08
C ASN A 65 14.91 -19.20 -8.58
N GLU A 66 14.61 -20.41 -9.04
CA GLU A 66 15.41 -21.60 -8.74
C GLU A 66 16.85 -21.46 -9.24
N ARG A 67 17.04 -20.88 -10.45
CA ARG A 67 18.38 -20.60 -10.99
C ARG A 67 19.10 -19.50 -10.22
N PHE A 68 18.39 -18.49 -9.74
CA PHE A 68 18.96 -17.42 -8.94
C PHE A 68 19.45 -17.95 -7.59
N GLU A 69 18.65 -18.80 -6.91
CA GLU A 69 19.06 -19.45 -5.67
C GLU A 69 20.26 -20.39 -5.89
N SER A 70 20.25 -21.18 -6.97
CA SER A 70 21.40 -22.02 -7.34
C SER A 70 22.67 -21.20 -7.59
N LEU A 71 22.55 -20.04 -8.24
CA LEU A 71 23.67 -19.12 -8.46
C LEU A 71 24.13 -18.49 -7.13
N ASN A 72 23.21 -18.12 -6.25
CA ASN A 72 23.50 -17.53 -4.95
C ASN A 72 24.24 -18.52 -4.04
N ASP A 73 23.85 -19.78 -4.06
CA ASP A 73 24.52 -20.86 -3.33
C ASP A 73 25.90 -21.19 -3.93
N MET A 74 26.03 -21.14 -5.26
CA MET A 74 27.34 -21.26 -5.91
C MET A 74 28.26 -20.09 -5.50
N ILE A 75 27.75 -18.87 -5.45
CA ILE A 75 28.51 -17.67 -5.03
C ILE A 75 28.93 -17.76 -3.56
N LYS A 76 28.07 -18.28 -2.67
CA LYS A 76 28.41 -18.54 -1.27
C LYS A 76 29.51 -19.60 -1.13
N ASN A 77 29.42 -20.68 -1.91
CA ASN A 77 30.41 -21.76 -1.90
C ASN A 77 31.77 -21.34 -2.49
N PHE A 78 31.81 -20.32 -3.36
CA PHE A 78 33.05 -19.84 -3.98
C PHE A 78 33.80 -18.74 -3.20
N GLY A 79 33.36 -18.35 -2.00
CA GLY A 79 34.18 -17.53 -1.08
C GLY A 79 34.76 -16.24 -1.69
N ILE A 80 34.01 -15.54 -2.54
CA ILE A 80 34.53 -14.38 -3.27
C ILE A 80 34.45 -13.12 -2.38
N HIS A 81 35.60 -12.77 -1.77
CA HIS A 81 35.80 -11.56 -0.98
C HIS A 81 35.35 -10.28 -1.72
N HIS A 82 34.67 -9.41 -0.97
CA HIS A 82 33.95 -8.18 -1.34
C HIS A 82 34.68 -7.17 -2.27
N GLN A 83 36.01 -7.26 -2.41
CA GLN A 83 36.83 -6.39 -3.27
C GLN A 83 36.67 -6.72 -4.77
N LYS A 84 36.45 -7.99 -5.14
CA LYS A 84 36.34 -8.39 -6.55
C LYS A 84 35.03 -7.94 -7.21
N LYS A 85 33.93 -7.80 -6.45
CA LYS A 85 32.62 -7.37 -6.98
C LYS A 85 32.67 -5.96 -7.62
N ARG A 86 33.42 -5.03 -7.05
CA ARG A 86 33.58 -3.67 -7.62
C ARG A 86 34.38 -3.69 -8.92
N VAL A 87 35.40 -4.54 -9.00
CA VAL A 87 36.24 -4.70 -10.21
C VAL A 87 35.44 -5.34 -11.35
N TYR A 88 34.66 -6.39 -11.07
CA TYR A 88 33.79 -7.02 -12.08
C TYR A 88 32.65 -6.09 -12.53
N LEU A 89 32.07 -5.30 -11.62
CA LEU A 89 31.06 -4.31 -11.97
C LEU A 89 31.66 -3.18 -12.84
N LEU A 90 32.86 -2.70 -12.50
CA LEU A 90 33.59 -1.73 -13.33
C LEU A 90 33.92 -2.30 -14.72
N PHE A 91 34.39 -3.55 -14.80
CA PHE A 91 34.63 -4.22 -16.07
C PHE A 91 33.35 -4.37 -16.91
N ALA A 92 32.22 -4.72 -16.27
CA ALA A 92 30.93 -4.82 -16.95
C ALA A 92 30.45 -3.47 -17.50
N ILE A 93 30.62 -2.39 -16.73
CA ILE A 93 30.27 -1.02 -17.17
C ILE A 93 31.17 -0.59 -18.35
N VAL A 94 32.48 -0.82 -18.27
CA VAL A 94 33.42 -0.48 -19.35
C VAL A 94 33.13 -1.29 -20.61
N ALA A 95 32.85 -2.59 -20.47
CA ALA A 95 32.45 -3.45 -21.59
C ALA A 95 31.13 -2.98 -22.22
N PHE A 96 30.15 -2.57 -21.41
CA PHE A 96 28.86 -2.07 -21.88
C PHE A 96 29.00 -0.75 -22.67
N ILE A 97 29.86 0.16 -22.21
CA ILE A 97 30.17 1.41 -22.91
C ILE A 97 30.89 1.11 -24.24
N GLY A 98 31.85 0.17 -24.23
CA GLY A 98 32.56 -0.27 -25.44
C GLY A 98 31.62 -0.87 -26.49
N LEU A 99 30.71 -1.76 -26.06
CA LEU A 99 29.69 -2.38 -26.91
C LEU A 99 28.68 -1.36 -27.45
N SER A 100 28.28 -0.37 -26.64
CA SER A 100 27.37 0.70 -27.09
C SER A 100 28.01 1.59 -28.15
N ASN A 101 29.29 1.96 -27.98
CA ASN A 101 30.04 2.74 -28.97
C ASN A 101 30.29 1.94 -30.26
N ALA A 102 30.56 0.64 -30.16
CA ALA A 102 30.70 -0.24 -31.32
C ALA A 102 29.35 -0.38 -32.08
N ALA A 103 28.25 -0.54 -31.35
CA ALA A 103 26.90 -0.60 -31.93
C ALA A 103 26.47 0.73 -32.60
N GLU A 104 26.95 1.87 -32.11
CA GLU A 104 26.71 3.18 -32.73
C GLU A 104 27.53 3.35 -34.03
N ARG A 105 28.77 2.85 -34.07
CA ARG A 105 29.59 2.83 -35.29
C ARG A 105 29.05 1.87 -36.34
N CYS A 106 28.58 0.69 -35.94
CA CYS A 106 27.91 -0.24 -36.85
C CYS A 106 26.60 0.32 -37.41
N ARG A 107 25.85 1.13 -36.63
CA ARG A 107 24.66 1.87 -37.13
C ARG A 107 24.99 2.97 -38.12
N LYS A 108 26.18 3.57 -38.04
CA LYS A 108 26.66 4.57 -39.01
C LYS A 108 27.19 3.93 -40.30
N LEU A 109 27.62 2.66 -40.25
CA LEU A 109 28.10 1.90 -41.40
C LEU A 109 26.99 1.12 -42.13
N ALA A 110 25.98 0.66 -41.41
CA ALA A 110 24.81 -0.01 -41.99
C ALA A 110 23.78 1.02 -42.48
N GLY A 111 24.13 1.71 -43.58
CA GLY A 111 23.16 2.48 -44.37
C GLY A 111 22.03 1.58 -44.88
N LYS A 112 20.87 2.21 -45.12
CA LYS A 112 19.63 1.61 -45.65
C LYS A 112 19.90 0.51 -46.69
N GLU A 113 19.61 -0.74 -46.31
CA GLU A 113 19.05 -1.84 -47.10
C GLU A 113 19.56 -3.18 -46.56
N THR A 114 18.68 -3.93 -45.88
CA THR A 114 18.39 -5.35 -46.15
C THR A 114 17.59 -5.94 -44.99
N SER A 115 16.31 -6.13 -45.28
CA SER A 115 15.39 -6.94 -44.50
C SER A 115 15.56 -8.43 -44.84
N SER A 116 15.45 -9.26 -43.81
CA SER A 116 15.03 -10.68 -43.80
C SER A 116 16.00 -11.74 -44.32
N LYS A 117 16.24 -12.75 -43.47
CA LYS A 117 15.64 -14.11 -43.51
C LYS A 117 16.51 -15.04 -42.67
N THR A 118 15.90 -15.82 -41.77
CA THR A 118 16.02 -17.29 -41.70
C THR A 118 15.36 -17.84 -40.44
N GLY A 119 14.36 -18.69 -40.66
CA GLY A 119 13.88 -19.66 -39.67
C GLY A 119 14.78 -20.89 -39.64
N HIS A 120 14.55 -21.72 -38.63
CA HIS A 120 15.31 -22.90 -38.19
C HIS A 120 16.64 -22.60 -37.48
N PHE A 121 16.60 -22.54 -36.14
CA PHE A 121 17.78 -22.88 -35.34
C PHE A 121 17.35 -23.63 -34.06
N ASN A 122 17.90 -24.84 -33.92
CA ASN A 122 17.73 -25.76 -32.80
C ASN A 122 18.41 -25.21 -31.53
N ILE A 123 17.80 -25.47 -30.37
CA ILE A 123 18.22 -24.97 -29.05
C ILE A 123 19.51 -25.61 -28.50
N MET A 124 20.09 -26.56 -29.24
CA MET A 124 21.26 -27.36 -28.82
C MET A 124 22.64 -26.75 -29.15
N TYR A 125 22.70 -25.49 -29.59
CA TYR A 125 23.97 -24.77 -29.88
C TYR A 125 24.12 -23.46 -29.07
N CYS A 126 23.47 -23.34 -27.90
CA CYS A 126 23.52 -22.14 -27.06
C CYS A 126 24.41 -22.26 -25.81
N LEU A 127 25.18 -23.35 -25.68
CA LEU A 127 26.02 -23.63 -24.50
C LEU A 127 27.52 -23.70 -24.83
N ASP A 128 27.93 -22.99 -25.88
CA ASP A 128 29.28 -23.06 -26.43
C ASP A 128 30.16 -21.90 -25.92
N GLY A 129 29.59 -20.95 -25.17
CA GLY A 129 30.31 -19.76 -24.69
C GLY A 129 30.79 -18.81 -25.79
N GLY A 130 30.30 -18.96 -27.02
CA GLY A 130 30.65 -18.13 -28.18
C GLY A 130 29.81 -16.86 -28.33
N SER A 131 30.15 -16.05 -29.33
CA SER A 131 29.51 -14.75 -29.66
C SER A 131 27.99 -14.80 -29.88
N GLY A 132 27.41 -15.98 -30.15
CA GLY A 132 25.97 -16.18 -30.32
C GLY A 132 25.12 -15.98 -29.04
N SER A 133 25.65 -16.33 -27.86
CA SER A 133 24.92 -16.21 -26.59
C SER A 133 24.73 -14.75 -26.15
N VAL A 134 25.69 -13.89 -26.47
CA VAL A 134 25.62 -12.44 -26.21
C VAL A 134 24.58 -11.77 -27.10
N VAL A 135 24.51 -12.15 -28.38
CA VAL A 135 23.49 -11.64 -29.31
C VAL A 135 22.08 -12.06 -28.88
N CYS A 136 21.92 -13.27 -28.33
CA CYS A 136 20.66 -13.75 -27.78
C CYS A 136 20.21 -12.95 -26.55
N ALA A 137 21.13 -12.71 -25.60
CA ALA A 137 20.85 -11.91 -24.40
C ALA A 137 20.51 -10.44 -24.74
N VAL A 138 21.22 -9.84 -25.68
CA VAL A 138 20.94 -8.47 -26.15
C VAL A 138 19.58 -8.41 -26.86
N LYS A 139 19.23 -9.42 -27.65
CA LYS A 139 17.93 -9.48 -28.34
C LYS A 139 16.76 -9.56 -27.36
N GLU A 140 16.86 -10.38 -26.32
CA GLU A 140 15.80 -10.49 -25.30
C GLU A 140 15.73 -9.24 -24.39
N ALA A 141 16.87 -8.60 -24.07
CA ALA A 141 16.88 -7.34 -23.34
C ALA A 141 16.22 -6.18 -24.12
N VAL A 142 16.51 -6.08 -25.43
CA VAL A 142 15.86 -5.10 -26.32
C VAL A 142 14.36 -5.38 -26.42
N LYS A 143 13.97 -6.65 -26.49
CA LYS A 143 12.56 -7.06 -26.52
C LYS A 143 11.83 -6.64 -25.25
N LEU A 144 12.43 -6.85 -24.08
CA LEU A 144 11.91 -6.40 -22.77
C LEU A 144 11.77 -4.88 -22.67
N TYR A 145 12.77 -4.14 -23.16
CA TYR A 145 12.75 -2.67 -23.20
C TYR A 145 11.64 -2.12 -24.13
N VAL A 146 11.49 -2.71 -25.32
CA VAL A 146 10.44 -2.33 -26.26
C VAL A 146 9.05 -2.65 -25.71
N TYR A 147 8.86 -3.79 -25.04
CA TYR A 147 7.60 -4.10 -24.37
C TYR A 147 7.30 -3.12 -23.24
N SER A 148 8.28 -2.75 -22.41
CA SER A 148 8.11 -1.75 -21.35
C SER A 148 7.67 -0.38 -21.90
N ILE A 149 8.29 0.08 -22.99
CA ILE A 149 7.89 1.32 -23.67
C ILE A 149 6.47 1.20 -24.23
N ARG A 150 6.13 0.07 -24.87
CA ARG A 150 4.80 -0.15 -25.45
C ARG A 150 3.71 -0.16 -24.38
N THR A 151 3.97 -0.77 -23.22
CA THR A 151 3.06 -0.75 -22.06
C THR A 151 2.87 0.67 -21.53
N SER A 152 3.96 1.46 -21.42
CA SER A 152 3.88 2.87 -21.00
C SER A 152 3.07 3.74 -21.97
N HIS A 153 3.21 3.53 -23.29
CA HIS A 153 2.40 4.23 -24.30
C HIS A 153 0.93 3.84 -24.26
N VAL A 154 0.62 2.56 -24.00
CA VAL A 154 -0.76 2.08 -23.86
C VAL A 154 -1.42 2.67 -22.62
N GLU A 155 -0.73 2.73 -21.48
CA GLU A 155 -1.22 3.39 -20.27
C GLU A 155 -1.45 4.88 -20.48
N ARG A 156 -0.54 5.56 -21.20
CA ARG A 156 -0.70 6.98 -21.53
C ARG A 156 -1.88 7.24 -22.48
N ALA A 157 -2.06 6.40 -23.49
CA ALA A 157 -3.20 6.46 -24.40
C ALA A 157 -4.53 6.20 -23.68
N LYS A 158 -4.54 5.28 -22.72
CA LYS A 158 -5.70 5.00 -21.86
C LYS A 158 -6.03 6.18 -20.94
N SER A 159 -5.01 6.83 -20.37
CA SER A 159 -5.18 8.04 -19.56
C SER A 159 -5.81 9.17 -20.37
N VAL A 160 -5.34 9.40 -21.61
CA VAL A 160 -5.87 10.43 -22.50
C VAL A 160 -7.30 10.11 -22.98
N ALA A 161 -7.60 8.85 -23.29
CA ALA A 161 -8.94 8.42 -23.66
C ALA A 161 -9.94 8.55 -22.50
N MET A 162 -9.49 8.31 -21.27
CA MET A 162 -10.31 8.48 -20.06
C MET A 162 -10.54 9.95 -19.73
N GLU A 163 -9.55 10.82 -19.98
CA GLU A 163 -9.68 12.27 -19.87
C GLU A 163 -10.67 12.83 -20.91
N GLY A 164 -10.65 12.32 -22.15
CA GLY A 164 -11.64 12.66 -23.19
C GLY A 164 -13.07 12.24 -22.82
N ALA A 165 -13.25 11.02 -22.31
CA ALA A 165 -14.55 10.55 -21.82
C ALA A 165 -15.05 11.35 -20.60
N MET A 166 -14.13 11.87 -19.77
CA MET A 166 -14.42 12.73 -18.63
C MET A 166 -14.84 14.13 -19.06
N THR A 167 -14.19 14.74 -20.06
CA THR A 167 -14.60 16.03 -20.64
C THR A 167 -15.96 15.94 -21.32
N ASP A 168 -16.25 14.82 -21.96
CA ASP A 168 -17.57 14.55 -22.57
C ASP A 168 -18.66 14.41 -21.48
N ALA A 169 -18.35 13.79 -20.34
CA ALA A 169 -19.26 13.71 -19.20
C ALA A 169 -19.44 15.07 -18.49
N LEU A 170 -18.39 15.90 -18.41
CA LEU A 170 -18.43 17.27 -17.87
C LEU A 170 -19.31 18.21 -18.72
N SER A 171 -19.39 17.97 -20.03
CA SER A 171 -20.27 18.71 -20.94
C SER A 171 -21.78 18.46 -20.69
N GLN A 172 -22.12 17.41 -19.92
CA GLN A 172 -23.51 16.99 -19.64
C GLN A 172 -24.06 17.51 -18.30
N GLY A 173 -23.41 18.48 -17.65
CA GLY A 173 -24.10 19.40 -16.73
C GLY A 173 -24.33 18.93 -15.28
N HIS A 174 -23.43 18.16 -14.68
CA HIS A 174 -23.47 17.84 -13.24
C HIS A 174 -22.38 18.59 -12.46
N CYS A 175 -22.54 19.91 -12.35
CA CYS A 175 -21.66 20.74 -11.53
C CYS A 175 -22.28 20.88 -10.14
N VAL A 176 -21.56 20.50 -9.06
CA VAL A 176 -21.55 21.10 -7.70
C VAL A 176 -20.73 20.30 -6.65
N ASN A 177 -20.28 19.05 -6.89
CA ASN A 177 -19.54 18.27 -5.85
C ASN A 177 -18.03 18.03 -6.08
N MET A 178 -17.42 18.66 -7.08
CA MET A 178 -16.24 18.09 -7.75
C MET A 178 -14.87 18.70 -7.39
N VAL A 179 -14.70 19.22 -6.17
CA VAL A 179 -13.36 19.64 -5.71
C VAL A 179 -12.61 18.50 -4.99
N CYS A 180 -13.31 17.47 -4.51
CA CYS A 180 -12.71 16.38 -3.71
C CYS A 180 -12.38 15.08 -4.49
N GLN A 181 -12.67 15.01 -5.80
CA GLN A 181 -12.61 13.76 -6.59
C GLN A 181 -11.52 13.75 -7.69
N ASN A 182 -10.60 14.72 -7.70
CA ASN A 182 -9.57 14.81 -8.75
C ASN A 182 -8.40 13.82 -8.57
N SER A 183 -8.39 13.00 -7.51
CA SER A 183 -7.37 11.97 -7.32
C SER A 183 -7.87 10.61 -7.83
N GLN A 184 -7.22 10.11 -8.88
CA GLN A 184 -7.45 8.75 -9.41
C GLN A 184 -7.35 7.67 -8.32
N VAL A 185 -6.46 7.87 -7.34
CA VAL A 185 -6.31 6.97 -6.19
C VAL A 185 -7.58 6.95 -5.34
N VAL A 186 -8.16 8.11 -5.03
CA VAL A 186 -9.39 8.20 -4.23
C VAL A 186 -10.56 7.56 -4.97
N LEU A 187 -10.71 7.81 -6.28
CA LEU A 187 -11.75 7.17 -7.08
C LEU A 187 -11.63 5.64 -7.09
N LYS A 188 -10.42 5.11 -7.26
CA LYS A 188 -10.17 3.67 -7.22
C LYS A 188 -10.48 3.06 -5.85
N ILE A 189 -10.09 3.73 -4.76
CA ILE A 189 -10.39 3.30 -3.39
C ILE A 189 -11.90 3.29 -3.15
N LEU A 190 -12.63 4.30 -3.61
CA LEU A 190 -14.10 4.35 -3.48
C LEU A 190 -14.78 3.24 -4.27
N GLN A 191 -14.27 2.88 -5.46
CA GLN A 191 -14.75 1.73 -6.21
C GLN A 191 -14.54 0.42 -5.43
N LEU A 192 -13.33 0.22 -4.88
CA LEU A 192 -13.02 -0.96 -4.07
C LEU A 192 -13.87 -1.03 -2.81
N TYR A 193 -14.05 0.09 -2.12
CA TYR A 193 -14.96 0.22 -0.98
C TYR A 193 -16.36 -0.29 -1.31
N HIS A 194 -16.93 0.12 -2.45
CA HIS A 194 -18.27 -0.32 -2.86
C HIS A 194 -18.35 -1.81 -3.19
N GLN A 195 -17.25 -2.43 -3.60
CA GLN A 195 -17.18 -3.88 -3.83
C GLN A 195 -17.05 -4.62 -2.50
N ILE A 196 -16.12 -4.20 -1.65
CA ILE A 196 -15.86 -4.80 -0.33
C ILE A 196 -17.11 -4.70 0.55
N SER A 197 -17.80 -3.55 0.57
CA SER A 197 -18.99 -3.33 1.41
C SER A 197 -20.20 -4.19 1.00
N LYS A 198 -20.13 -4.90 -0.13
CA LYS A 198 -21.18 -5.78 -0.63
C LYS A 198 -20.86 -7.26 -0.46
N LEU A 199 -19.69 -7.58 0.09
CA LEU A 199 -19.33 -8.97 0.38
C LEU A 199 -20.18 -9.49 1.53
N ASP A 200 -20.70 -10.71 1.40
CA ASP A 200 -21.49 -11.37 2.45
C ASP A 200 -20.63 -11.78 3.66
N SER A 201 -19.31 -11.91 3.46
CA SER A 201 -18.34 -12.31 4.48
C SER A 201 -16.97 -11.73 4.16
N LEU A 202 -16.26 -11.30 5.21
CA LEU A 202 -14.88 -10.82 5.14
C LEU A 202 -13.84 -11.89 5.51
N LYS A 203 -14.28 -13.15 5.73
CA LYS A 203 -13.36 -14.27 5.99
C LYS A 203 -12.44 -14.52 4.78
N PRO A 204 -11.20 -15.00 5.02
CA PRO A 204 -10.25 -15.29 3.94
C PRO A 204 -10.86 -16.14 2.84
N SER A 205 -10.77 -15.64 1.61
CA SER A 205 -11.27 -16.28 0.40
C SER A 205 -10.68 -15.57 -0.81
N LYS A 206 -10.65 -16.23 -1.97
CA LYS A 206 -10.05 -15.66 -3.18
C LYS A 206 -10.58 -14.26 -3.51
N ASP A 207 -11.87 -14.02 -3.35
CA ASP A 207 -12.51 -12.74 -3.70
C ASP A 207 -12.17 -11.65 -2.69
N VAL A 208 -12.24 -11.97 -1.38
CA VAL A 208 -11.84 -11.08 -0.28
C VAL A 208 -10.36 -10.71 -0.44
N ASP A 209 -9.50 -11.71 -0.58
CA ASP A 209 -8.05 -11.54 -0.67
C ASP A 209 -7.68 -10.69 -1.89
N THR A 210 -8.35 -10.90 -3.03
CA THR A 210 -8.14 -10.10 -4.24
C THR A 210 -8.50 -8.64 -4.03
N LEU A 211 -9.66 -8.36 -3.42
CA LEU A 211 -10.13 -6.99 -3.21
C LEU A 211 -9.26 -6.22 -2.21
N PHE A 212 -8.91 -6.84 -1.08
CA PHE A 212 -8.04 -6.22 -0.09
C PHE A 212 -6.60 -6.07 -0.60
N THR A 213 -6.08 -7.02 -1.38
CA THR A 213 -4.77 -6.88 -2.03
C THR A 213 -4.76 -5.68 -2.99
N GLN A 214 -5.81 -5.53 -3.81
CA GLN A 214 -5.94 -4.37 -4.69
C GLN A 214 -6.05 -3.07 -3.91
N LEU A 215 -6.76 -3.07 -2.78
CA LEU A 215 -6.87 -1.90 -1.91
C LEU A 215 -5.52 -1.50 -1.33
N VAL A 216 -4.77 -2.46 -0.78
CA VAL A 216 -3.43 -2.23 -0.22
C VAL A 216 -2.47 -1.72 -1.30
N HIS A 217 -2.41 -2.37 -2.47
CA HIS A 217 -1.58 -1.92 -3.59
C HIS A 217 -1.97 -0.54 -4.11
N THR A 218 -3.23 -0.13 -3.98
CA THR A 218 -3.66 1.22 -4.35
C THR A 218 -3.16 2.28 -3.34
N CYS A 219 -2.94 1.90 -2.08
CA CYS A 219 -2.57 2.82 -0.99
C CYS A 219 -1.05 2.94 -0.76
N ILE A 220 -0.24 1.97 -1.22
CA ILE A 220 1.22 1.94 -0.99
C ILE A 220 1.99 2.98 -1.82
N PRO A 221 1.75 3.18 -3.14
CA PRO A 221 2.51 4.14 -3.92
C PRO A 221 2.43 5.56 -3.35
N PRO A 222 3.50 6.37 -3.47
CA PRO A 222 3.46 7.78 -3.10
C PRO A 222 2.30 8.50 -3.79
N SER A 223 1.50 9.22 -3.01
CA SER A 223 0.30 9.88 -3.49
C SER A 223 0.17 11.25 -2.85
N PRO A 224 -0.19 12.30 -3.60
CA PRO A 224 -0.38 13.65 -3.07
C PRO A 224 -1.69 13.79 -2.28
N VAL A 225 -2.41 12.70 -2.05
CA VAL A 225 -3.70 12.72 -1.34
C VAL A 225 -3.49 13.12 0.12
N ASP A 226 -4.06 14.26 0.47
CA ASP A 226 -4.28 14.66 1.85
C ASP A 226 -5.68 14.21 2.27
N VAL A 227 -5.74 13.23 3.19
CA VAL A 227 -7.02 12.72 3.69
C VAL A 227 -7.75 13.72 4.57
N SER A 228 -7.09 14.73 5.14
CA SER A 228 -7.72 15.68 6.06
C SER A 228 -8.68 16.66 5.36
N VAL A 229 -8.44 16.92 4.06
CA VAL A 229 -9.23 17.85 3.25
C VAL A 229 -10.32 17.17 2.40
N LEU A 230 -10.50 15.85 2.56
CA LEU A 230 -11.55 15.11 1.86
C LEU A 230 -12.94 15.56 2.35
N CYS A 231 -13.92 15.63 1.44
CA CYS A 231 -15.29 15.98 1.79
C CYS A 231 -15.91 14.95 2.76
N SER A 232 -16.93 15.39 3.51
CA SER A 232 -17.63 14.59 4.51
C SER A 232 -18.09 13.22 3.98
N GLY A 233 -18.68 13.18 2.78
CA GLY A 233 -19.14 11.93 2.19
C GLY A 233 -18.02 10.92 1.87
N VAL A 234 -16.79 11.38 1.63
CA VAL A 234 -15.62 10.50 1.48
C VAL A 234 -15.03 10.12 2.83
N GLN A 235 -15.02 11.03 3.80
CA GLN A 235 -14.60 10.74 5.18
C GLN A 235 -15.45 9.65 5.82
N GLU A 236 -16.77 9.69 5.65
CA GLU A 236 -17.68 8.65 6.16
C GLU A 236 -17.37 7.27 5.56
N LYS A 237 -17.15 7.21 4.24
CA LYS A 237 -16.78 5.97 3.55
C LYS A 237 -15.41 5.47 4.00
N ARG A 238 -14.46 6.37 4.20
CA ARG A 238 -13.14 6.05 4.75
C ARG A 238 -13.26 5.45 6.15
N SER A 239 -14.02 6.08 7.05
CA SER A 239 -14.23 5.56 8.40
C SER A 239 -14.88 4.18 8.38
N HIS A 240 -15.83 3.93 7.47
CA HIS A 240 -16.42 2.61 7.30
C HIS A 240 -15.42 1.61 6.70
N LEU A 241 -14.64 2.01 5.69
CA LEU A 241 -13.62 1.17 5.07
C LEU A 241 -12.56 0.71 6.09
N ILE A 242 -12.12 1.59 6.99
CA ILE A 242 -11.17 1.23 8.06
C ILE A 242 -11.75 0.15 8.97
N ARG A 243 -13.04 0.22 9.33
CA ARG A 243 -13.70 -0.83 10.12
C ARG A 243 -13.76 -2.16 9.36
N LEU A 244 -14.05 -2.14 8.06
CA LEU A 244 -14.02 -3.34 7.22
C LEU A 244 -12.60 -3.92 7.12
N CYS A 245 -11.57 -3.08 7.04
CA CYS A 245 -10.17 -3.53 7.09
C CYS A 245 -9.84 -4.18 8.42
N ALA A 246 -10.26 -3.58 9.54
CA ALA A 246 -10.02 -4.11 10.88
C ALA A 246 -10.67 -5.49 11.08
N GLU A 247 -11.93 -5.66 10.65
CA GLU A 247 -12.63 -6.94 10.72
C GLU A 247 -11.96 -8.00 9.84
N ALA A 248 -11.65 -7.66 8.58
CA ALA A 248 -10.98 -8.58 7.66
C ALA A 248 -9.59 -9.00 8.18
N GLU A 249 -8.82 -8.07 8.74
CA GLU A 249 -7.50 -8.33 9.34
C GLU A 249 -7.64 -9.28 10.54
N GLY A 250 -8.56 -9.02 11.47
CA GLY A 250 -8.80 -9.91 12.62
C GLY A 250 -9.26 -11.32 12.23
N LEU A 251 -10.10 -11.44 11.19
CA LEU A 251 -10.52 -12.73 10.64
C LEU A 251 -9.37 -13.48 9.98
N LEU A 252 -8.52 -12.78 9.22
CA LEU A 252 -7.32 -13.33 8.57
C LEU A 252 -6.31 -13.80 9.62
N GLU A 253 -5.99 -12.98 10.61
CA GLU A 253 -5.11 -13.34 11.71
C GLU A 253 -5.64 -14.54 12.49
N SER A 254 -6.94 -14.58 12.79
CA SER A 254 -7.56 -15.73 13.46
C SER A 254 -7.46 -17.01 12.64
N HIS A 255 -7.68 -16.92 11.32
CA HIS A 255 -7.53 -18.05 10.40
C HIS A 255 -6.10 -18.60 10.43
N TYR A 256 -5.11 -17.73 10.25
CA TYR A 256 -3.70 -18.13 10.23
C TYR A 256 -3.19 -18.58 11.60
N SER A 257 -3.67 -17.98 12.69
CA SER A 257 -3.34 -18.42 14.04
C SER A 257 -3.81 -19.86 14.30
N ARG A 258 -5.04 -20.20 13.89
CA ARG A 258 -5.55 -21.59 13.94
C ARG A 258 -4.72 -22.53 13.07
N LEU A 259 -4.41 -22.12 11.84
CA LEU A 259 -3.61 -22.92 10.92
C LEU A 259 -2.22 -23.20 11.50
N LEU A 260 -1.52 -22.16 11.94
CA LEU A 260 -0.17 -22.25 12.49
C LEU A 260 -0.13 -23.08 13.77
N ALA A 261 -1.10 -22.90 14.67
CA ALA A 261 -1.20 -23.68 15.90
C ALA A 261 -1.45 -25.18 15.65
N SER A 262 -1.98 -25.55 14.48
CA SER A 262 -2.15 -26.96 14.09
C SER A 262 -0.86 -27.63 13.56
N LEU A 263 0.17 -26.84 13.25
CA LEU A 263 1.43 -27.33 12.70
C LEU A 263 2.45 -27.67 13.80
N PRO A 264 3.37 -28.61 13.55
CA PRO A 264 4.51 -28.82 14.43
C PRO A 264 5.41 -27.58 14.41
N ASN A 265 5.78 -27.08 15.59
CA ASN A 265 6.55 -25.84 15.77
C ASN A 265 5.90 -24.63 15.08
N PRO A 266 4.76 -24.12 15.57
CA PRO A 266 4.00 -23.02 14.95
C PRO A 266 4.87 -21.82 14.57
N LEU A 267 5.79 -21.43 15.45
CA LEU A 267 6.65 -20.24 15.27
C LEU A 267 7.68 -20.37 14.14
N ARG A 268 8.02 -21.59 13.71
CA ARG A 268 8.89 -21.79 12.54
C ARG A 268 8.15 -21.60 11.21
N ASN A 269 6.82 -21.60 11.25
CA ASN A 269 5.95 -21.55 10.08
C ASN A 269 5.31 -20.17 9.88
N LEU A 270 5.70 -19.14 10.63
CA LEU A 270 5.12 -17.79 10.54
C LEU A 270 5.17 -17.18 9.12
N ALA A 271 6.12 -17.61 8.28
CA ALA A 271 6.22 -17.21 6.89
C ALA A 271 5.03 -17.65 6.01
N LEU A 272 4.16 -18.55 6.49
CA LEU A 272 2.89 -18.88 5.83
C LEU A 272 1.90 -17.72 5.86
N PHE A 273 2.00 -16.81 6.84
CA PHE A 273 1.15 -15.64 6.88
C PHE A 273 1.56 -14.66 5.76
N PRO A 274 0.64 -14.24 4.85
CA PRO A 274 0.98 -13.50 3.64
C PRO A 274 1.74 -12.20 3.90
N TYR A 275 1.47 -11.53 5.03
CA TYR A 275 2.10 -10.25 5.37
C TYR A 275 3.28 -10.39 6.35
N TYR A 276 3.77 -11.60 6.62
CA TYR A 276 4.85 -11.79 7.60
C TYR A 276 6.11 -10.98 7.25
N GLY A 277 6.47 -10.90 5.97
CA GLY A 277 7.58 -10.07 5.50
C GLY A 277 7.40 -8.58 5.81
N ASN A 278 6.16 -8.06 5.75
CA ASN A 278 5.85 -6.67 6.11
C ASN A 278 5.98 -6.46 7.61
N TYR A 279 5.54 -7.43 8.42
CA TYR A 279 5.71 -7.40 9.87
C TYR A 279 7.19 -7.42 10.28
N LEU A 280 8.05 -8.18 9.59
CA LEU A 280 9.49 -8.17 9.85
C LEU A 280 10.09 -6.78 9.64
N ARG A 281 9.79 -6.13 8.51
CA ARG A 281 10.30 -4.79 8.19
C ARG A 281 9.76 -3.72 9.14
N LEU A 282 8.46 -3.77 9.43
CA LEU A 282 7.84 -2.83 10.38
C LEU A 282 8.44 -2.98 11.78
N THR A 283 8.63 -4.22 12.23
CA THR A 283 9.19 -4.50 13.54
C THR A 283 10.65 -4.08 13.65
N GLU A 284 11.44 -4.29 12.60
CA GLU A 284 12.83 -3.83 12.52
C GLU A 284 12.90 -2.30 12.62
N LEU A 285 12.06 -1.60 11.85
CA LEU A 285 11.92 -0.14 11.93
C LEU A 285 11.52 0.33 13.34
N GLU A 286 10.53 -0.30 13.96
CA GLU A 286 10.07 0.02 15.31
C GLU A 286 11.19 -0.18 16.34
N PHE A 287 11.95 -1.27 16.22
CA PHE A 287 13.09 -1.54 17.07
C PHE A 287 14.20 -0.51 16.91
N ASP A 288 14.58 -0.15 15.68
CA ASP A 288 15.63 0.83 15.42
C ASP A 288 15.28 2.21 15.99
N ILE A 289 14.01 2.62 15.85
CA ILE A 289 13.49 3.84 16.47
C ILE A 289 13.56 3.73 18.00
N LEU A 290 13.13 2.60 18.57
CA LEU A 290 13.13 2.39 20.02
C LEU A 290 14.55 2.38 20.60
N ALA A 291 15.49 1.68 19.96
CA ALA A 291 16.89 1.57 20.39
C ALA A 291 17.58 2.94 20.43
N GLY A 292 17.22 3.86 19.53
CA GLY A 292 17.69 5.25 19.58
C GLY A 292 17.26 6.05 20.81
N HIS A 293 16.27 5.56 21.57
CA HIS A 293 15.70 6.24 22.74
C HIS A 293 15.75 5.41 24.03
N CYS A 294 16.22 4.16 23.95
CA CYS A 294 16.30 3.21 25.06
C CYS A 294 17.71 2.60 25.13
N GLY A 295 18.52 3.01 26.13
CA GLY A 295 19.94 2.67 26.19
C GLY A 295 20.25 1.19 26.42
N THR A 296 19.67 0.57 27.45
CA THR A 296 19.93 -0.84 27.82
C THR A 296 18.84 -1.81 27.32
N GLY A 297 17.92 -1.34 26.48
CA GLY A 297 16.71 -2.07 26.09
C GLY A 297 15.66 -2.11 27.22
N PRO A 298 14.37 -2.26 26.88
CA PRO A 298 13.30 -2.30 27.89
C PRO A 298 13.27 -3.64 28.64
N GLY A 299 13.04 -3.60 29.95
CA GLY A 299 12.82 -4.78 30.77
C GLY A 299 11.41 -5.35 30.60
N ARG A 300 10.39 -4.48 30.56
CA ARG A 300 8.99 -4.88 30.37
C ARG A 300 8.29 -4.04 29.30
N VAL A 301 7.59 -4.71 28.39
CA VAL A 301 6.86 -4.08 27.28
C VAL A 301 5.42 -4.55 27.24
N ALA A 302 4.48 -3.63 27.00
CA ALA A 302 3.08 -3.95 26.74
C ALA A 302 2.71 -3.72 25.27
N PHE A 303 1.94 -4.62 24.68
CA PHE A 303 1.30 -4.46 23.37
C PHE A 303 -0.22 -4.38 23.57
N VAL A 304 -0.81 -3.24 23.22
CA VAL A 304 -2.25 -2.99 23.31
C VAL A 304 -2.88 -3.23 21.95
N GLY A 305 -3.81 -4.18 21.88
CA GLY A 305 -4.40 -4.68 20.64
C GLY A 305 -3.46 -5.63 19.93
N SER A 306 -3.01 -6.69 20.61
CA SER A 306 -2.06 -7.65 20.06
C SER A 306 -2.65 -8.60 19.03
N GLY A 307 -3.97 -8.83 19.07
CA GLY A 307 -4.68 -9.69 18.14
C GLY A 307 -4.41 -11.20 18.31
N PRO A 308 -5.14 -12.04 17.55
CA PRO A 308 -5.01 -13.50 17.56
C PRO A 308 -3.68 -14.02 17.00
N LEU A 309 -2.97 -13.19 16.22
CA LEU A 309 -1.69 -13.50 15.61
C LEU A 309 -0.68 -12.39 15.94
N PRO A 310 -0.11 -12.36 17.17
CA PRO A 310 0.60 -11.21 17.72
C PRO A 310 2.04 -11.07 17.18
N LEU A 311 2.18 -10.95 15.85
CA LEU A 311 3.45 -11.03 15.13
C LEU A 311 4.47 -10.00 15.59
N THR A 312 4.06 -8.76 15.83
CA THR A 312 4.96 -7.70 16.31
C THR A 312 5.65 -8.13 17.61
N SER A 313 4.85 -8.58 18.58
CA SER A 313 5.36 -8.99 19.90
C SER A 313 6.27 -10.22 19.78
N ILE A 314 5.91 -11.20 18.94
CA ILE A 314 6.69 -12.42 18.69
C ILE A 314 8.02 -12.08 18.02
N VAL A 315 8.02 -11.24 16.97
CA VAL A 315 9.23 -10.88 16.22
C VAL A 315 10.17 -10.05 17.09
N LEU A 316 9.65 -9.07 17.84
CA LEU A 316 10.47 -8.30 18.79
C LEU A 316 11.06 -9.22 19.85
N ALA A 317 10.23 -10.03 20.51
CA ALA A 317 10.68 -10.95 21.52
C ALA A 317 11.79 -11.88 20.99
N THR A 318 11.59 -12.49 19.82
CA THR A 318 12.52 -13.49 19.28
C THR A 318 13.82 -12.91 18.75
N ARG A 319 13.80 -11.74 18.10
CA ARG A 319 14.96 -11.23 17.34
C ARG A 319 15.67 -10.06 17.98
N HIS A 320 14.93 -9.23 18.72
CA HIS A 320 15.40 -7.90 19.11
C HIS A 320 15.44 -7.70 20.63
N LEU A 321 14.53 -8.35 21.34
CA LEU A 321 14.26 -8.18 22.77
C LEU A 321 14.22 -9.56 23.49
N PRO A 322 15.33 -10.34 23.47
CA PRO A 322 15.35 -11.69 24.02
C PRO A 322 15.24 -11.74 25.55
N ALA A 323 15.62 -10.67 26.24
CA ALA A 323 15.59 -10.56 27.70
C ALA A 323 14.35 -9.83 28.26
N THR A 324 13.48 -9.34 27.38
CA THR A 324 12.32 -8.51 27.75
C THR A 324 11.10 -9.39 28.05
N GLU A 325 10.39 -9.03 29.12
CA GLU A 325 9.06 -9.55 29.44
C GLU A 325 8.02 -8.79 28.61
N VAL A 326 7.12 -9.55 27.95
CA VAL A 326 6.17 -9.01 26.98
C VAL A 326 4.75 -9.32 27.43
N HIS A 327 3.94 -8.28 27.57
CA HIS A 327 2.54 -8.37 27.95
C HIS A 327 1.66 -7.97 26.77
N ASN A 328 0.81 -8.88 26.32
CA ASN A 328 -0.10 -8.67 25.22
C ASN A 328 -1.51 -8.48 25.76
N TYR A 329 -2.17 -7.41 25.36
CA TYR A 329 -3.51 -7.05 25.78
C TYR A 329 -4.46 -7.09 24.58
N ASP A 330 -5.59 -7.76 24.77
CA ASP A 330 -6.68 -7.77 23.80
C ASP A 330 -8.01 -7.87 24.54
N VAL A 331 -9.06 -7.26 23.98
CA VAL A 331 -10.42 -7.32 24.53
C VAL A 331 -11.09 -8.66 24.20
N ASP A 332 -10.66 -9.32 23.13
CA ASP A 332 -11.23 -10.58 22.67
C ASP A 332 -10.56 -11.79 23.37
N PRO A 333 -11.29 -12.58 24.18
CA PRO A 333 -10.76 -13.80 24.78
C PRO A 333 -10.27 -14.82 23.75
N ASP A 334 -10.92 -14.92 22.59
CA ASP A 334 -10.54 -15.88 21.56
C ASP A 334 -9.21 -15.49 20.91
N ALA A 335 -8.97 -14.19 20.75
CA ALA A 335 -7.70 -13.67 20.26
C ALA A 335 -6.54 -14.08 21.18
N ASN A 336 -6.66 -13.80 22.48
CA ASN A 336 -5.62 -14.17 23.46
C ASN A 336 -5.43 -15.69 23.58
N SER A 337 -6.51 -16.47 23.50
CA SER A 337 -6.45 -17.94 23.51
C SER A 337 -5.69 -18.49 22.31
N LEU A 338 -5.95 -17.94 21.12
CA LEU A 338 -5.22 -18.27 19.88
C LEU A 338 -3.74 -17.89 19.98
N ALA A 339 -3.46 -16.65 20.38
CA ALA A 339 -2.11 -16.12 20.54
C ALA A 339 -1.26 -16.92 21.55
N SER A 340 -1.83 -17.24 22.72
CA SER A 340 -1.18 -18.06 23.75
C SER A 340 -0.81 -19.45 23.25
N ARG A 341 -1.70 -20.10 22.49
CA ARG A 341 -1.42 -21.42 21.89
C ARG A 341 -0.27 -21.40 20.90
N LEU A 342 -0.10 -20.33 20.13
CA LEU A 342 1.00 -20.22 19.16
C LEU A 342 2.37 -20.26 19.84
N VAL A 343 2.52 -19.55 20.96
CA VAL A 343 3.80 -19.47 21.68
C VAL A 343 3.96 -20.56 22.73
N GLY A 344 2.89 -21.24 23.14
CA GLY A 344 2.90 -22.21 24.24
C GLY A 344 3.83 -23.40 24.05
N SER A 345 4.19 -23.74 22.80
CA SER A 345 5.16 -24.81 22.50
C SER A 345 6.62 -24.37 22.60
N ASP A 346 6.89 -23.07 22.69
CA ASP A 346 8.24 -22.52 22.83
C ASP A 346 8.53 -22.24 24.31
N PRO A 347 9.52 -22.91 24.93
CA PRO A 347 9.74 -22.84 26.37
C PRO A 347 10.23 -21.47 26.85
N GLU A 348 10.92 -20.70 26.00
CA GLU A 348 11.42 -19.38 26.38
C GLU A 348 10.35 -18.31 26.21
N LEU A 349 9.64 -18.32 25.08
CA LEU A 349 8.58 -17.35 24.83
C LEU A 349 7.38 -17.55 25.74
N SER A 350 6.93 -18.79 25.95
CA SER A 350 5.79 -19.08 26.82
C SER A 350 6.00 -18.59 28.26
N ARG A 351 7.24 -18.53 28.75
CA ARG A 351 7.59 -18.05 30.10
C ARG A 351 7.56 -16.53 30.23
N ARG A 352 7.86 -15.79 29.16
CA ARG A 352 8.05 -14.34 29.21
C ARG A 352 7.03 -13.54 28.39
N MET A 353 6.14 -14.22 27.67
CA MET A 353 5.02 -13.63 26.95
C MET A 353 3.72 -13.96 27.68
N ALA A 354 3.08 -12.94 28.24
CA ALA A 354 1.77 -13.05 28.86
C ALA A 354 0.67 -12.49 27.95
N PHE A 355 -0.54 -13.04 28.04
CA PHE A 355 -1.71 -12.61 27.28
C PHE A 355 -2.85 -12.31 28.24
N HIS A 356 -3.41 -11.10 28.16
CA HIS A 356 -4.36 -10.55 29.10
C HIS A 356 -5.65 -10.19 28.37
N THR A 357 -6.74 -10.90 28.70
CA THR A 357 -8.08 -10.59 28.20
C THR A 357 -8.71 -9.52 29.07
N VAL A 358 -8.52 -8.27 28.67
CA VAL A 358 -9.02 -7.10 29.41
C VAL A 358 -9.01 -5.88 28.48
N ASP A 359 -9.96 -4.98 28.65
CA ASP A 359 -9.89 -3.66 28.04
C ASP A 359 -8.74 -2.88 28.68
N ILE A 360 -7.87 -2.28 27.86
CA ILE A 360 -6.76 -1.47 28.35
C ILE A 360 -7.23 -0.33 29.24
N MET A 361 -8.45 0.16 29.04
CA MET A 361 -9.07 1.21 29.85
C MET A 361 -9.30 0.77 31.32
N ASP A 362 -9.35 -0.53 31.59
CA ASP A 362 -9.49 -1.08 32.94
C ASP A 362 -8.14 -1.38 33.61
N VAL A 363 -7.04 -1.37 32.85
CA VAL A 363 -5.69 -1.60 33.36
C VAL A 363 -5.12 -0.28 33.86
N THR A 364 -4.69 -0.22 35.12
CA THR A 364 -4.28 1.06 35.74
C THR A 364 -2.88 0.99 36.30
N SER A 365 -2.72 0.60 37.57
CA SER A 365 -1.42 0.59 38.27
C SER A 365 -0.35 -0.25 37.55
N GLU A 366 -0.77 -1.30 36.84
CA GLU A 366 0.08 -2.18 36.06
C GLU A 366 0.79 -1.44 34.91
N LEU A 367 0.16 -0.42 34.32
CA LEU A 367 0.76 0.39 33.25
C LEU A 367 2.00 1.14 33.72
N GLY A 368 2.09 1.43 35.03
CA GLY A 368 3.27 2.03 35.65
C GLY A 368 4.49 1.10 35.68
N GLY A 369 4.31 -0.19 35.40
CA GLY A 369 5.38 -1.19 35.38
C GLY A 369 5.98 -1.49 34.01
N TYR A 370 5.55 -0.79 32.95
CA TYR A 370 6.07 -0.98 31.59
C TYR A 370 7.01 0.15 31.19
N ASP A 371 8.18 -0.22 30.65
CA ASP A 371 9.15 0.73 30.09
C ASP A 371 8.66 1.28 28.74
N VAL A 372 7.96 0.42 27.98
CA VAL A 372 7.41 0.75 26.66
C VAL A 372 6.00 0.19 26.54
N VAL A 373 5.08 1.00 26.02
CA VAL A 373 3.75 0.57 25.60
C VAL A 373 3.64 0.76 24.09
N PHE A 374 3.32 -0.31 23.36
CA PHE A 374 2.96 -0.29 21.96
C PHE A 374 1.44 -0.19 21.84
N LEU A 375 0.96 0.80 21.10
CA LEU A 375 -0.45 1.00 20.78
C LEU A 375 -0.69 0.65 19.31
N ALA A 376 -1.40 -0.46 19.07
CA ALA A 376 -1.70 -0.91 17.72
C ALA A 376 -2.59 0.10 16.96
N ALA A 377 -2.54 0.02 15.62
CA ALA A 377 -3.21 0.97 14.75
C ALA A 377 -4.74 0.96 14.95
N LEU A 378 -5.31 -0.21 15.23
CA LEU A 378 -6.75 -0.46 15.26
C LEU A 378 -7.39 -0.30 16.65
N VAL A 379 -6.61 0.00 17.71
CA VAL A 379 -7.16 0.29 19.05
C VAL A 379 -7.69 1.72 19.10
N GLY A 380 -8.98 1.95 19.32
CA GLY A 380 -9.54 3.29 19.19
C GLY A 380 -9.70 3.67 17.72
N MET A 381 -10.72 3.16 17.05
CA MET A 381 -10.85 3.25 15.59
C MET A 381 -11.30 4.64 15.10
N ASP A 382 -11.83 5.46 16.00
CA ASP A 382 -12.09 6.88 15.76
C ASP A 382 -11.20 7.77 16.64
N LYS A 383 -11.20 9.07 16.30
CA LYS A 383 -10.34 10.06 16.95
C LYS A 383 -10.63 10.21 18.45
N GLU A 384 -11.91 10.15 18.84
CA GLU A 384 -12.32 10.36 20.22
C GLU A 384 -11.98 9.15 21.08
N GLU A 385 -12.25 7.94 20.59
CA GLU A 385 -11.86 6.68 21.23
C GLU A 385 -10.34 6.56 21.37
N LYS A 386 -9.57 6.81 20.30
CA LYS A 386 -8.10 6.84 20.37
C LYS A 386 -7.61 7.87 21.38
N GLY A 387 -8.20 9.06 21.39
CA GLY A 387 -7.86 10.12 22.34
C GLY A 387 -8.09 9.70 23.79
N ARG A 388 -9.19 9.00 24.08
CA ARG A 388 -9.48 8.45 25.42
C ARG A 388 -8.44 7.40 25.85
N VAL A 389 -8.05 6.49 24.94
CA VAL A 389 -7.00 5.50 25.22
C VAL A 389 -5.67 6.18 25.50
N VAL A 390 -5.29 7.18 24.69
CA VAL A 390 -4.06 7.95 24.89
C VAL A 390 -4.07 8.69 26.23
N ASP A 391 -5.17 9.35 26.58
CA ASP A 391 -5.32 10.05 27.87
C ASP A 391 -5.20 9.07 29.05
N HIS A 392 -5.76 7.87 28.92
CA HIS A 392 -5.66 6.79 29.91
C HIS A 392 -4.23 6.31 30.09
N LEU A 393 -3.53 6.02 28.98
CA LEU A 393 -2.11 5.66 29.02
C LEU A 393 -1.26 6.78 29.62
N ALA A 394 -1.53 8.05 29.26
CA ALA A 394 -0.84 9.21 29.82
C ALA A 394 -1.04 9.34 31.34
N LYS A 395 -2.17 8.90 31.87
CA LYS A 395 -2.48 8.95 33.30
C LYS A 395 -1.77 7.86 34.10
N HIS A 396 -1.58 6.69 33.51
CA HIS A 396 -1.19 5.48 34.24
C HIS A 396 0.22 4.95 33.94
N MET A 397 0.83 5.33 32.82
CA MET A 397 2.23 4.97 32.51
C MET A 397 3.22 5.70 33.44
N ALA A 398 4.35 5.05 33.70
CA ALA A 398 5.45 5.65 34.46
C ALA A 398 6.04 6.86 33.75
N LEU A 399 6.50 7.83 34.54
CA LEU A 399 7.22 8.98 34.03
C LEU A 399 8.48 8.54 33.25
N GLY A 400 8.69 9.11 32.08
CA GLY A 400 9.84 8.78 31.23
C GLY A 400 9.66 7.51 30.39
N ALA A 401 8.63 6.70 30.64
CA ALA A 401 8.28 5.55 29.82
C ALA A 401 7.91 5.97 28.39
N LEU A 402 8.10 5.05 27.43
CA LEU A 402 7.90 5.31 26.02
C LEU A 402 6.57 4.76 25.53
N LEU A 403 5.87 5.54 24.72
CA LEU A 403 4.68 5.14 23.98
C LEU A 403 5.06 5.04 22.50
N MET A 404 4.86 3.87 21.89
CA MET A 404 5.02 3.65 20.47
C MET A 404 3.64 3.46 19.83
N VAL A 405 3.23 4.38 18.96
CA VAL A 405 1.90 4.39 18.35
C VAL A 405 2.00 4.10 16.87
N ARG A 406 1.24 3.11 16.40
CA ARG A 406 1.02 2.91 14.97
C ARG A 406 -0.05 3.85 14.44
N SER A 407 0.27 4.50 13.33
CA SER A 407 -0.53 5.50 12.63
C SER A 407 -0.49 5.23 11.11
N ALA A 408 -0.97 6.16 10.31
CA ALA A 408 -0.88 6.13 8.85
C ALA A 408 -0.68 7.53 8.27
N HIS A 409 -0.23 7.60 7.02
CA HIS A 409 0.04 8.84 6.31
C HIS A 409 -0.27 8.71 4.81
N GLY A 410 -0.68 9.81 4.18
CA GLY A 410 -1.08 9.86 2.76
C GLY A 410 -2.21 8.86 2.45
N ALA A 411 -2.12 8.18 1.31
CA ALA A 411 -3.13 7.20 0.90
C ALA A 411 -3.25 5.98 1.84
N ARG A 412 -2.21 5.64 2.63
CA ARG A 412 -2.28 4.56 3.64
C ARG A 412 -3.31 4.86 4.74
N ALA A 413 -3.69 6.13 4.91
CA ALA A 413 -4.73 6.53 5.86
C ALA A 413 -6.14 6.04 5.47
N PHE A 414 -6.36 5.44 4.30
CA PHE A 414 -7.60 4.72 3.99
C PHE A 414 -7.66 3.32 4.62
N LEU A 415 -6.52 2.78 5.06
CA LEU A 415 -6.40 1.45 5.68
C LEU A 415 -6.47 1.55 7.21
N TYR A 416 -5.82 2.57 7.78
CA TYR A 416 -5.70 2.73 9.23
C TYR A 416 -6.04 4.17 9.70
N PRO A 417 -6.45 4.35 10.96
CA PRO A 417 -6.61 5.66 11.56
C PRO A 417 -5.31 6.46 11.55
N VAL A 418 -5.44 7.78 11.39
CA VAL A 418 -4.32 8.72 11.50
C VAL A 418 -4.30 9.27 12.92
N VAL A 419 -3.13 9.20 13.55
CA VAL A 419 -2.86 9.84 14.84
C VAL A 419 -2.07 11.12 14.59
N ASP A 420 -2.64 12.25 14.96
CA ASP A 420 -1.94 13.53 14.97
C ASP A 420 -1.02 13.59 16.21
N PRO A 421 0.27 13.93 16.07
CA PRO A 421 1.17 14.12 17.20
C PRO A 421 0.63 15.05 18.30
N ARG A 422 -0.22 16.03 17.93
CA ARG A 422 -0.85 16.97 18.87
C ARG A 422 -1.92 16.32 19.75
N ASP A 423 -2.48 15.19 19.31
CA ASP A 423 -3.47 14.43 20.06
C ASP A 423 -2.81 13.54 21.14
N LEU A 424 -1.48 13.39 21.15
CA LEU A 424 -0.70 12.64 22.14
C LEU A 424 -0.49 13.42 23.45
N ARG A 425 -1.60 13.88 24.04
CA ARG A 425 -1.59 14.71 25.25
C ARG A 425 -0.95 13.98 26.43
N GLY A 426 -0.09 14.68 27.17
CA GLY A 426 0.65 14.10 28.30
C GLY A 426 1.93 13.35 27.91
N PHE A 427 2.26 13.32 26.61
CA PHE A 427 3.52 12.80 26.07
C PHE A 427 4.28 13.87 25.29
N GLU A 428 5.61 13.79 25.31
CA GLU A 428 6.50 14.52 24.41
C GLU A 428 6.78 13.65 23.19
N VAL A 429 6.39 14.11 21.99
CA VAL A 429 6.66 13.37 20.76
C VAL A 429 8.13 13.52 20.39
N LEU A 430 8.87 12.41 20.40
CA LEU A 430 10.31 12.40 20.10
C LEU A 430 10.56 12.28 18.60
N ARG A 431 9.79 11.42 17.92
CA ARG A 431 9.94 11.18 16.48
C ARG A 431 8.65 10.68 15.85
N VAL A 432 8.39 11.13 14.62
CA VAL A 432 7.37 10.60 13.72
C VAL A 432 8.08 10.04 12.50
N HIS A 433 7.74 8.82 12.11
CA HIS A 433 8.28 8.17 10.91
C HIS A 433 7.15 7.72 9.98
N HIS A 434 7.25 8.14 8.72
CA HIS A 434 6.32 7.77 7.65
C HIS A 434 7.06 6.91 6.62
N PRO A 435 6.82 5.60 6.57
CA PRO A 435 7.46 4.74 5.58
C PRO A 435 7.09 5.14 4.16
N THR A 436 8.04 4.98 3.25
CA THR A 436 7.88 5.23 1.81
C THR A 436 7.95 3.96 0.97
N ASP A 437 8.12 2.81 1.61
CA ASP A 437 8.22 1.48 1.00
C ASP A 437 6.93 0.66 1.24
N GLU A 438 7.03 -0.66 1.18
CA GLU A 438 5.90 -1.58 1.39
C GLU A 438 5.34 -1.55 2.83
N VAL A 439 6.03 -0.91 3.80
CA VAL A 439 5.52 -0.78 5.16
C VAL A 439 4.34 0.21 5.18
N ILE A 440 3.24 -0.21 5.80
CA ILE A 440 1.98 0.55 5.79
C ILE A 440 1.89 1.48 7.01
N ASN A 441 2.21 1.00 8.21
CA ASN A 441 2.01 1.81 9.40
C ASN A 441 3.10 2.87 9.55
N SER A 442 2.68 4.12 9.75
CA SER A 442 3.56 5.14 10.33
C SER A 442 3.79 4.83 11.80
N VAL A 443 4.94 5.23 12.34
CA VAL A 443 5.30 4.99 13.74
C VAL A 443 5.59 6.33 14.40
N ILE A 444 4.95 6.55 15.56
CA ILE A 444 5.21 7.70 16.42
C ILE A 444 5.78 7.16 17.73
N ILE A 445 6.93 7.70 18.16
CA ILE A 445 7.47 7.43 19.49
C ILE A 445 7.37 8.69 20.34
N ALA A 446 6.83 8.55 21.53
CA ALA A 446 6.62 9.63 22.48
C ALA A 446 7.04 9.22 23.89
N ARG A 447 7.47 10.18 24.71
CA ARG A 447 7.90 9.97 26.10
C ARG A 447 6.87 10.51 27.06
N LYS A 448 6.53 9.76 28.10
CA LYS A 448 5.63 10.22 29.15
C LYS A 448 6.28 11.39 29.93
N MET A 449 5.59 12.53 29.96
CA MET A 449 6.06 13.76 30.61
C MET A 449 5.47 13.96 32.00
N HIS A 450 6.13 14.80 32.80
CA HIS A 450 5.53 15.32 34.02
C HIS A 450 4.24 16.08 33.66
N PRO A 451 3.18 15.99 34.49
CA PRO A 451 2.07 16.91 34.36
C PRO A 451 2.61 18.32 34.57
N SER A 452 2.76 19.10 33.50
CA SER A 452 2.99 20.53 33.64
C SER A 452 1.78 21.13 34.36
N PRO A 453 1.96 22.02 35.35
CA PRO A 453 0.85 22.80 35.86
C PRO A 453 0.26 23.55 34.68
N VAL A 454 -1.00 23.28 34.36
CA VAL A 454 -1.75 24.11 33.43
C VAL A 454 -1.83 25.48 34.07
N VAL A 455 -0.97 26.41 33.65
CA VAL A 455 -1.18 27.82 33.92
C VAL A 455 -2.44 28.19 33.14
N HIS A 456 -3.57 28.24 33.83
CA HIS A 456 -4.72 29.00 33.36
C HIS A 456 -4.24 30.43 33.13
N ARG A 457 -3.87 30.78 31.89
CA ARG A 457 -3.90 32.17 31.46
C ARG A 457 -5.38 32.53 31.35
N SER A 458 -5.96 32.94 32.46
CA SER A 458 -7.13 33.80 32.46
C SER A 458 -6.79 35.01 31.61
N TYR A 459 -7.42 35.11 30.44
CA TYR A 459 -7.51 36.37 29.71
C TYR A 459 -8.43 37.28 30.50
N ASP A 460 -7.90 37.88 31.57
CA ASP A 460 -8.51 39.10 32.11
C ASP A 460 -8.01 40.27 31.25
N GLN A 461 -8.97 40.87 30.55
CA GLN A 461 -8.81 42.19 29.94
C GLN A 461 -8.48 43.19 31.03
N SER A 462 -7.20 43.56 31.14
CA SER A 462 -6.84 44.88 31.66
C SER A 462 -5.63 45.41 30.91
N VAL A 463 -5.86 46.59 30.35
CA VAL A 463 -4.90 47.43 29.63
C VAL A 463 -3.79 47.84 30.60
N GLY A 464 -2.54 47.54 30.28
CA GLY A 464 -1.39 47.96 31.08
C GLY A 464 -0.07 47.68 30.38
N SER A 465 0.58 48.76 29.95
CA SER A 465 1.80 48.82 29.14
C SER A 465 3.06 48.33 29.88
N GLY A 466 3.96 47.65 29.17
CA GLY A 466 5.41 47.65 29.47
C GLY A 466 6.10 46.30 29.68
N SER A 467 6.98 45.93 28.71
CA SER A 467 8.27 45.20 28.80
C SER A 467 8.37 43.90 29.64
N ALA A 468 9.02 42.80 29.25
CA ALA A 468 10.14 42.59 28.34
C ALA A 468 10.16 41.13 27.85
N ILE A 469 10.62 40.93 26.61
CA ILE A 469 10.80 39.64 25.95
C ILE A 469 12.19 39.10 26.30
N LEU A 470 12.28 37.86 26.80
CA LEU A 470 13.51 37.07 26.84
C LEU A 470 13.29 35.79 26.01
N PRO A 471 14.12 35.52 24.97
CA PRO A 471 13.92 34.39 24.07
C PRO A 471 14.52 33.10 24.64
N ILE A 472 13.71 32.05 24.75
CA ILE A 472 14.19 30.68 24.93
C ILE A 472 14.47 30.11 23.53
N LYS A 473 15.74 29.76 23.29
CA LYS A 473 16.26 29.17 22.05
C LYS A 473 15.60 27.82 21.79
N CYS A 474 14.87 27.73 20.68
CA CYS A 474 14.52 26.46 20.04
C CYS A 474 15.52 26.22 18.91
N SER A 475 16.40 25.24 19.09
CA SER A 475 17.28 24.71 18.05
C SER A 475 16.53 23.57 17.36
N CYS A 476 16.75 23.42 16.05
CA CYS A 476 16.29 22.33 15.17
C CYS A 476 14.99 22.60 14.39
N VAL A 477 15.01 23.64 13.54
CA VAL A 477 14.40 23.58 12.20
C VAL A 477 15.52 23.88 11.20
N GLU A 478 16.23 22.84 10.77
CA GLU A 478 17.06 22.92 9.57
C GLU A 478 16.24 22.38 8.40
N ILE A 479 15.56 23.32 7.73
CA ILE A 479 15.08 23.14 6.36
C ILE A 479 16.33 23.14 5.48
N HIS A 480 16.79 21.95 5.09
CA HIS A 480 17.70 21.83 3.95
C HIS A 480 16.89 21.84 2.65
N THR A 481 16.58 23.04 2.18
CA THR A 481 16.49 23.34 0.76
C THR A 481 17.89 23.23 0.17
N LEU A 482 18.22 22.08 -0.43
CA LEU A 482 19.42 21.95 -1.26
C LEU A 482 19.07 22.20 -2.72
N ASN A 483 19.70 23.26 -3.22
CA ASN A 483 19.71 23.74 -4.59
C ASN A 483 20.01 22.63 -5.60
N ASN A 484 19.14 22.58 -6.60
CA ASN A 484 19.37 21.98 -7.91
C ASN A 484 20.33 22.89 -8.72
N PRO A 485 21.54 22.47 -9.13
CA PRO A 485 22.50 23.36 -9.76
C PRO A 485 22.60 23.10 -11.28
N PHE A 486 21.57 23.40 -12.08
CA PHE A 486 21.72 23.64 -13.53
C PHE A 486 20.52 24.43 -14.06
N ASN A 487 20.54 25.76 -13.88
CA ASN A 487 19.95 26.67 -14.86
C ASN A 487 20.47 28.10 -14.65
N LYS A 488 21.56 28.41 -15.34
CA LYS A 488 21.87 29.76 -15.85
C LYS A 488 22.35 29.54 -17.27
N VAL A 489 21.61 30.03 -18.26
CA VAL A 489 22.08 31.00 -19.28
C VAL A 489 20.84 31.50 -20.04
N SER A 490 20.77 32.82 -20.13
CA SER A 490 19.77 33.65 -20.79
C SER A 490 19.63 33.39 -22.30
N VAL A 491 18.43 33.63 -22.85
CA VAL A 491 18.26 34.37 -24.11
C VAL A 491 16.98 35.21 -24.01
N VAL A 492 17.10 36.48 -24.37
CA VAL A 492 16.11 37.55 -24.40
C VAL A 492 15.56 37.67 -25.83
N VAL A 493 14.22 37.72 -25.94
CA VAL A 493 13.35 38.49 -26.86
C VAL A 493 13.65 38.44 -28.37
N GLU A 494 12.67 37.95 -29.13
CA GLU A 494 12.18 38.62 -30.34
C GLU A 494 10.75 38.16 -30.68
N GLU A 495 9.76 39.01 -30.43
CA GLU A 495 8.41 38.89 -30.99
C GLU A 495 8.08 40.25 -31.63
N LEU A 496 8.15 40.30 -32.96
CA LEU A 496 7.78 41.45 -33.78
C LEU A 496 6.29 41.35 -34.14
N ALA A 497 5.48 42.16 -33.47
CA ALA A 497 4.18 42.59 -33.98
C ALA A 497 4.39 43.85 -34.84
N ILE A 498 3.88 43.81 -36.08
CA ILE A 498 3.80 44.94 -37.00
C ILE A 498 2.34 45.39 -36.99
N ASP A 499 2.09 46.64 -36.59
CA ASP A 499 0.84 47.35 -36.82
C ASP A 499 1.04 48.41 -37.93
N HIS A 500 0.01 48.56 -38.76
CA HIS A 500 -0.41 49.73 -39.56
C HIS A 500 0.69 50.59 -40.24
N GLU A 501 0.84 50.54 -41.56
CA GLU A 501 0.02 51.20 -42.60
C GLU A 501 0.42 50.66 -43.99
#